data_AF-A0A8J7U491-F1
#
_entry.id   AF-A0A8J7U491-F1
#
_cell.length_a   1.000
_cell.length_b   1.000
_cell.length_c   1.000
_cell.angle_alpha   90.00
_cell.angle_beta   90.00
_cell.angle_gamma   90.00
#
_symmetry.space_group_name_H-M   'P 1'
#
loop_
_entity.id
_entity.type
_entity.pdbx_description
1 polymer ?
#
loop_
_entity_poly.entity_id
_entity_poly.type
_entity_poly.pdbx_seq_one_letter_code
_entity_poly.pdbx_strand_id
1 'polypeptide(L)'
;MWPLSTPTRPKPFVDVFALGGPSLFHSTLDRMERCLPEAPIRVVCSPSLAPLVTHSFGERSRRDHLDIILEPEARNTAPAILLAALECLDGDEDAILAVLPADHLIQEEQIFQRALQAAVSEARQGNIVLLGIVPTKAETGYGYIETDPGATRMQATPVIQFVEKPDQYLAQRYLDSGRFFWNSGMFVFRARTMVDAFEQLRPDLLDAVQRHRRGEQGAFAACASISIDYAVMEHFSNKVVIPADLGWCDVGSWNALHDLAQADKHGNAAFGGVTLKDCANTYVRAHDKPVLVMGIQDAVVVDAADGLLVMRKTRDLKAGLAQMARNQQPVLDQSPSTKPDEEPRREERPWGRFSVMSQTPNSKTKRLEVDPGQRTSLQMHHHREEQWVIVEGRARIVKGSDILNLKPGDSVRINRGERHRIENPGTDVLVIIEVQMGTLLIESDVVRFKDDYGRVATDEAVQRLPGESFSA
;
A
#
# COMPACT_ATOMS: atom_id res chain seq x y z
N MET A 1 -0.69 10.74 -1.59
CA MET A 1 0.49 11.55 -1.17
C MET A 1 1.46 11.70 -2.34
N TRP A 2 1.01 12.18 -3.51
CA TRP A 2 1.94 12.44 -4.62
C TRP A 2 2.92 13.57 -4.24
N PRO A 3 4.22 13.51 -4.61
CA PRO A 3 4.86 12.56 -5.50
C PRO A 3 5.48 11.35 -4.80
N LEU A 4 5.31 11.23 -3.49
CA LEU A 4 5.88 10.12 -2.71
C LEU A 4 5.17 8.80 -2.97
N SER A 5 3.84 8.83 -3.16
CA SER A 5 3.01 7.65 -3.47
C SER A 5 2.55 7.64 -4.92
N THR A 6 2.54 6.46 -5.54
CA THR A 6 2.02 6.20 -6.89
C THR A 6 0.95 5.10 -6.86
N PRO A 7 0.22 4.86 -7.96
CA PRO A 7 -0.69 3.71 -8.04
C PRO A 7 0.00 2.36 -7.83
N THR A 8 1.27 2.21 -8.25
CA THR A 8 2.05 0.97 -8.08
C THR A 8 2.74 0.86 -6.72
N ARG A 9 2.95 2.00 -6.03
CA ARG A 9 3.46 2.04 -4.66
C ARG A 9 2.61 2.99 -3.81
N PRO A 10 1.46 2.52 -3.29
CA PRO A 10 0.51 3.36 -2.58
C PRO A 10 1.01 3.76 -1.19
N LYS A 11 0.26 4.66 -0.54
CA LYS A 11 0.57 5.27 0.77
C LYS A 11 1.10 4.29 1.85
N PRO A 12 0.53 3.07 2.03
CA PRO A 12 1.03 2.15 3.06
C PRO A 12 2.52 1.75 2.87
N PHE A 13 3.02 1.74 1.63
CA PHE A 13 4.33 1.20 1.28
C PHE A 13 5.41 2.26 1.05
N VAL A 14 5.12 3.51 1.40
CA VAL A 14 6.08 4.62 1.33
C VAL A 14 6.55 5.03 2.72
N ASP A 15 7.78 5.52 2.79
CA ASP A 15 8.48 5.92 4.00
C ASP A 15 8.11 7.36 4.37
N VAL A 16 7.12 7.53 5.22
CA VAL A 16 6.51 8.86 5.37
C VAL A 16 7.27 9.76 6.36
N PHE A 17 7.92 9.19 7.38
CA PHE A 17 8.51 9.94 8.50
C PHE A 17 10.00 10.19 8.39
N ALA A 18 10.74 9.30 7.73
CA ALA A 18 12.17 9.41 7.56
C ALA A 18 12.56 8.87 6.19
N LEU A 19 13.57 9.48 5.57
CA LEU A 19 14.16 8.95 4.34
C LEU A 19 14.78 7.58 4.63
N GLY A 20 14.25 6.53 4.00
CA GLY A 20 14.65 5.15 4.23
C GLY A 20 14.11 4.54 5.54
N GLY A 21 13.15 5.18 6.21
CA GLY A 21 12.48 4.62 7.38
C GLY A 21 11.46 3.51 7.03
N PRO A 22 10.90 2.82 8.04
CA PRO A 22 9.84 1.85 7.80
C PRO A 22 8.62 2.54 7.18
N SER A 23 7.93 1.83 6.29
CA SER A 23 6.65 2.32 5.76
C SER A 23 5.54 2.22 6.81
N LEU A 24 4.40 2.86 6.54
CA LEU A 24 3.22 2.76 7.42
C LEU A 24 2.72 1.30 7.56
N PHE A 25 2.81 0.55 6.46
CA PHE A 25 2.51 -0.88 6.42
C PHE A 25 3.42 -1.66 7.38
N HIS A 26 4.74 -1.51 7.25
CA HIS A 26 5.70 -2.16 8.15
C HIS A 26 5.50 -1.75 9.61
N SER A 27 5.25 -0.47 9.86
CA SER A 27 4.97 0.04 11.21
C SER A 27 3.70 -0.60 11.80
N THR A 28 2.68 -0.82 10.97
CA THR A 28 1.45 -1.51 11.39
C THR A 28 1.72 -2.98 11.69
N LEU A 29 2.47 -3.68 10.84
CA LEU A 29 2.86 -5.08 11.08
C LEU A 29 3.64 -5.24 12.39
N ASP A 30 4.70 -4.44 12.57
CA ASP A 30 5.53 -4.47 13.77
C ASP A 30 4.70 -4.21 15.03
N ARG A 31 3.77 -3.24 14.97
CA ARG A 31 2.85 -2.94 16.06
C ARG A 31 1.96 -4.13 16.38
N MET A 32 1.41 -4.81 15.37
CA MET A 32 0.53 -5.96 15.57
C MET A 32 1.28 -7.17 16.12
N GLU A 33 2.48 -7.45 15.65
CA GLU A 33 3.36 -8.51 16.18
C GLU A 33 3.68 -8.30 17.68
N ARG A 34 3.79 -7.05 18.14
CA ARG A 34 3.99 -6.72 19.56
C ARG A 34 2.68 -6.78 20.37
N CYS A 35 1.58 -6.27 19.81
CA CYS A 35 0.33 -6.11 20.53
C CYS A 35 -0.46 -7.43 20.66
N LEU A 36 -0.47 -8.24 19.60
CA LEU A 36 -1.16 -9.52 19.49
C LEU A 36 -0.22 -10.57 18.87
N PRO A 37 0.85 -11.00 19.58
CA PRO A 37 1.88 -11.85 18.99
C PRO A 37 1.33 -13.17 18.44
N GLU A 38 0.32 -13.75 19.09
CA GLU A 38 -0.23 -15.06 18.70
C GLU A 38 -1.36 -15.00 17.67
N ALA A 39 -1.79 -13.80 17.27
CA ALA A 39 -2.87 -13.65 16.29
C ALA A 39 -2.34 -13.79 14.86
N PRO A 40 -3.01 -14.54 13.97
CA PRO A 40 -2.65 -14.58 12.55
C PRO A 40 -2.87 -13.20 11.92
N ILE A 41 -1.98 -12.81 11.01
CA ILE A 41 -2.09 -11.54 10.28
C ILE A 41 -2.68 -11.83 8.90
N ARG A 42 -3.84 -11.24 8.63
CA ARG A 42 -4.47 -11.29 7.31
C ARG A 42 -4.40 -9.93 6.64
N VAL A 43 -3.96 -9.90 5.38
CA VAL A 43 -3.89 -8.67 4.59
C VAL A 43 -4.84 -8.77 3.43
N VAL A 44 -5.87 -7.91 3.43
CA VAL A 44 -6.80 -7.78 2.31
C VAL A 44 -6.24 -6.76 1.33
N CYS A 45 -5.97 -7.17 0.09
CA CYS A 45 -5.45 -6.27 -0.94
C CYS A 45 -5.83 -6.69 -2.35
N SER A 46 -5.69 -5.77 -3.32
CA SER A 46 -5.87 -6.11 -4.73
C SER A 46 -4.77 -7.06 -5.23
N PRO A 47 -5.04 -7.89 -6.26
CA PRO A 47 -4.04 -8.74 -6.90
C PRO A 47 -2.76 -8.01 -7.32
N SER A 48 -2.88 -6.75 -7.75
CA SER A 48 -1.74 -5.92 -8.14
C SER A 48 -0.80 -5.56 -6.98
N LEU A 49 -1.29 -5.53 -5.74
CA LEU A 49 -0.50 -5.20 -4.55
C LEU A 49 0.02 -6.44 -3.82
N ALA A 50 -0.50 -7.63 -4.13
CA ALA A 50 -0.07 -8.88 -3.50
C ALA A 50 1.46 -9.09 -3.55
N PRO A 51 2.18 -8.84 -4.67
CA PRO A 51 3.65 -8.96 -4.68
C PRO A 51 4.34 -8.00 -3.71
N LEU A 52 3.82 -6.78 -3.55
CA LEU A 52 4.37 -5.76 -2.67
C LEU A 52 4.12 -6.11 -1.20
N VAL A 53 2.96 -6.68 -0.89
CA VAL A 53 2.65 -7.25 0.44
C VAL A 53 3.62 -8.37 0.75
N THR A 54 3.73 -9.38 -0.13
CA THR A 54 4.63 -10.52 0.06
C THR A 54 6.09 -10.08 0.27
N HIS A 55 6.57 -9.13 -0.53
CA HIS A 55 7.92 -8.58 -0.38
C HIS A 55 8.09 -7.84 0.96
N SER A 56 7.10 -7.05 1.39
CA SER A 56 7.14 -6.31 2.66
C SER A 56 7.19 -7.22 3.89
N PHE A 57 6.68 -8.45 3.78
CA PHE A 57 6.86 -9.45 4.84
C PHE A 57 8.24 -10.10 4.87
N GLY A 58 9.01 -10.06 3.77
CA GLY A 58 10.41 -10.52 3.74
C GLY A 58 10.61 -11.93 4.35
N GLU A 59 11.78 -12.17 4.94
CA GLU A 59 12.08 -13.36 5.76
C GLU A 59 11.66 -13.18 7.23
N ARG A 60 10.61 -12.41 7.52
CA ARG A 60 10.12 -12.28 8.91
C ARG A 60 9.79 -13.67 9.46
N SER A 61 10.13 -13.88 10.73
CA SER A 61 9.95 -15.15 11.44
C SER A 61 8.50 -15.67 11.48
N ARG A 62 7.52 -14.84 11.10
CA ARG A 62 6.09 -15.17 11.05
C ARG A 62 5.51 -15.14 9.64
N ARG A 63 6.31 -15.32 8.59
CA ARG A 63 5.77 -15.50 7.22
C ARG A 63 4.73 -16.63 7.17
N ASP A 64 4.89 -17.67 7.98
CA ASP A 64 3.94 -18.79 8.10
C ASP A 64 2.58 -18.40 8.70
N HIS A 65 2.46 -17.19 9.28
CA HIS A 65 1.22 -16.63 9.84
C HIS A 65 0.63 -15.50 8.99
N LEU A 66 1.16 -15.28 7.78
CA LEU A 66 0.60 -14.33 6.81
C LEU A 66 -0.41 -15.03 5.92
N ASP A 67 -1.62 -14.47 5.88
CA ASP A 67 -2.66 -14.83 4.93
C ASP A 67 -2.97 -13.61 4.05
N ILE A 68 -2.96 -13.77 2.73
CA ILE A 68 -3.29 -12.68 1.79
C ILE A 68 -4.64 -12.97 1.17
N ILE A 69 -5.62 -12.12 1.50
CA ILE A 69 -6.97 -12.18 0.95
C ILE A 69 -7.03 -11.25 -0.25
N LEU A 70 -7.28 -11.81 -1.43
CA LEU A 70 -7.31 -11.05 -2.66
C LEU A 70 -8.70 -10.46 -2.92
N GLU A 71 -8.80 -9.14 -2.83
CA GLU A 71 -9.97 -8.39 -3.28
C GLU A 71 -9.88 -8.20 -4.80
N PRO A 72 -10.73 -8.83 -5.62
CA PRO A 72 -10.56 -8.83 -7.08
C PRO A 72 -10.67 -7.42 -7.69
N GLU A 73 -11.49 -6.55 -7.08
CA GLU A 73 -11.68 -5.16 -7.49
C GLU A 73 -11.87 -4.28 -6.26
N ALA A 74 -11.32 -3.07 -6.27
CA ALA A 74 -11.46 -2.14 -5.15
C ALA A 74 -12.92 -1.67 -5.00
N ARG A 75 -13.62 -2.16 -3.96
CA ARG A 75 -15.01 -1.79 -3.65
C ARG A 75 -15.17 -1.12 -2.29
N ASN A 76 -14.09 -0.48 -1.82
CA ASN A 76 -14.01 0.22 -0.53
C ASN A 76 -14.10 -0.76 0.67
N THR A 77 -14.18 -0.25 1.90
CA THR A 77 -13.90 -1.08 3.09
C THR A 77 -15.00 -2.09 3.44
N ALA A 78 -16.27 -1.87 3.07
CA ALA A 78 -17.33 -2.79 3.48
C ALA A 78 -17.20 -4.18 2.82
N PRO A 79 -17.05 -4.30 1.48
CA PRO A 79 -16.88 -5.60 0.83
C PRO A 79 -15.59 -6.31 1.23
N ALA A 80 -14.50 -5.55 1.42
CA ALA A 80 -13.22 -6.09 1.87
C ALA A 80 -13.31 -6.72 3.28
N ILE A 81 -13.96 -6.02 4.22
CA ILE A 81 -14.16 -6.51 5.60
C ILE A 81 -15.11 -7.72 5.61
N LEU A 82 -16.18 -7.66 4.81
CA LEU A 82 -17.13 -8.77 4.70
C LEU A 82 -16.47 -10.04 4.14
N LEU A 83 -15.65 -9.91 3.10
CA LEU A 83 -14.88 -11.03 2.55
C LEU A 83 -13.98 -11.65 3.62
N ALA A 84 -13.21 -10.82 4.34
CA ALA A 84 -12.34 -11.30 5.41
C ALA A 84 -13.10 -11.96 6.57
N ALA A 85 -14.24 -11.39 6.99
CA ALA A 85 -15.07 -11.97 8.05
C ALA A 85 -15.61 -13.35 7.64
N LEU A 86 -16.09 -13.47 6.39
CA LEU A 86 -16.59 -14.72 5.85
C LEU A 86 -15.51 -15.80 5.72
N GLU A 87 -14.29 -15.45 5.32
CA GLU A 87 -13.17 -16.40 5.26
C GLU A 87 -12.71 -16.83 6.67
N CYS A 88 -12.73 -15.91 7.65
CA CYS A 88 -12.40 -16.27 9.03
C CYS A 88 -13.40 -17.28 9.62
N LEU A 89 -14.69 -17.17 9.27
CA LEU A 89 -15.73 -18.09 9.73
C LEU A 89 -15.59 -19.52 9.20
N ASP A 90 -14.89 -19.74 8.09
CA ASP A 90 -14.65 -21.10 7.59
C ASP A 90 -13.71 -21.90 8.51
N GLY A 91 -12.84 -21.21 9.26
CA GLY A 91 -11.88 -21.83 10.17
C GLY A 91 -12.27 -21.77 11.64
N ASP A 92 -12.97 -20.72 12.07
CA ASP A 92 -13.35 -20.48 13.46
C ASP A 92 -14.66 -19.66 13.53
N GLU A 93 -15.76 -20.30 13.97
CA GLU A 93 -17.06 -19.65 14.10
C GLU A 93 -17.09 -18.52 15.15
N ASP A 94 -16.17 -18.57 16.12
CA ASP A 94 -16.04 -17.60 17.21
C ASP A 94 -14.91 -16.58 16.95
N ALA A 95 -14.37 -16.55 15.73
CA ALA A 95 -13.26 -15.67 15.35
C ALA A 95 -13.55 -14.20 15.69
N ILE A 96 -12.58 -13.55 16.34
CA ILE A 96 -12.59 -12.11 16.60
C ILE A 96 -11.61 -11.45 15.64
N LEU A 97 -12.11 -10.47 14.89
CA LEU A 97 -11.32 -9.70 13.95
C LEU A 97 -11.02 -8.35 14.57
N ALA A 98 -9.73 -8.00 14.59
CA ALA A 98 -9.29 -6.62 14.72
C ALA A 98 -8.95 -6.11 13.31
N VAL A 99 -9.76 -5.18 12.81
CA VAL A 99 -9.59 -4.56 11.49
C VAL A 99 -8.87 -3.24 11.65
N LEU A 100 -7.74 -3.08 10.94
CA LEU A 100 -6.91 -1.89 11.00
C LEU A 100 -6.54 -1.40 9.60
N PRO A 101 -6.64 -0.09 9.33
CA PRO A 101 -6.02 0.51 8.17
C PRO A 101 -4.50 0.39 8.25
N ALA A 102 -3.86 -0.02 7.15
CA ALA A 102 -2.42 -0.24 7.11
C ALA A 102 -1.59 1.04 6.91
N ASP A 103 -2.25 2.19 6.99
CA ASP A 103 -1.75 3.47 6.53
C ASP A 103 -1.98 4.60 7.54
N HIS A 104 -2.14 4.22 8.81
CA HIS A 104 -2.27 5.09 9.98
C HIS A 104 -1.02 5.05 10.86
N LEU A 105 -0.68 6.20 11.45
CA LEU A 105 0.30 6.30 12.52
C LEU A 105 -0.40 6.14 13.89
N ILE A 106 0.27 5.43 14.80
CA ILE A 106 -0.07 5.35 16.22
C ILE A 106 1.24 5.47 16.98
N GLN A 107 1.38 6.51 17.81
CA GLN A 107 2.60 6.77 18.57
C GLN A 107 2.58 6.07 19.92
N GLU A 108 1.42 5.96 20.56
CA GLU A 108 1.26 5.43 21.91
C GLU A 108 0.93 3.93 21.89
N GLU A 109 1.90 3.10 21.52
CA GLU A 109 1.71 1.65 21.32
C GLU A 109 1.21 0.92 22.58
N GLN A 110 1.67 1.29 23.78
CA GLN A 110 1.19 0.64 25.02
C GLN A 110 -0.26 1.01 25.35
N ILE A 111 -0.71 2.21 24.99
CA ILE A 111 -2.11 2.60 25.13
C ILE A 111 -2.95 1.84 24.11
N PHE A 112 -2.47 1.78 22.86
CA PHE A 112 -3.11 1.01 21.80
C PHE A 112 -3.29 -0.47 22.17
N GLN A 113 -2.25 -1.13 22.69
CA GLN A 113 -2.34 -2.53 23.11
C GLN A 113 -3.42 -2.76 24.17
N ARG A 114 -3.49 -1.90 25.19
CA ARG A 114 -4.53 -2.00 26.23
C ARG A 114 -5.93 -1.75 25.66
N ALA A 115 -6.07 -0.81 24.73
CA ALA A 115 -7.35 -0.49 24.11
C ALA A 115 -7.82 -1.66 23.24
N LEU A 116 -6.91 -2.29 22.51
CA LEU A 116 -7.17 -3.46 21.69
C LEU A 116 -7.59 -4.67 22.54
N GLN A 117 -6.93 -4.92 23.68
CA GLN A 117 -7.31 -5.99 24.61
C GLN A 117 -8.70 -5.77 25.23
N ALA A 118 -9.01 -4.53 25.61
CA ALA A 118 -10.35 -4.16 26.07
C ALA A 118 -11.39 -4.36 24.96
N ALA A 119 -11.07 -3.95 23.73
CA ALA A 119 -11.95 -4.12 22.58
C ALA A 119 -12.23 -5.59 22.25
N VAL A 120 -11.21 -6.46 22.31
CA VAL A 120 -11.40 -7.91 22.16
C VAL A 120 -12.34 -8.47 23.24
N SER A 121 -12.22 -8.00 24.48
CA SER A 121 -13.07 -8.45 25.59
C SER A 121 -14.54 -8.04 25.41
N GLU A 122 -14.80 -6.86 24.86
CA GLU A 122 -16.14 -6.40 24.50
C GLU A 122 -16.70 -7.11 23.25
N ALA A 123 -15.86 -7.34 22.24
CA ALA A 123 -16.25 -8.06 21.03
C ALA A 123 -16.74 -9.49 21.35
N ARG A 124 -16.16 -10.15 22.35
CA ARG A 124 -16.64 -11.46 22.86
C ARG A 124 -18.10 -11.41 23.31
N GLN A 125 -18.54 -10.29 23.87
CA GLN A 125 -19.91 -10.07 24.33
C GLN A 125 -20.89 -9.79 23.17
N GLY A 126 -20.40 -9.69 21.92
CA GLY A 126 -21.22 -9.50 20.72
C GLY A 126 -21.31 -8.06 20.23
N ASN A 127 -20.58 -7.15 20.87
CA ASN A 127 -20.50 -5.75 20.46
C ASN A 127 -19.59 -5.57 19.25
N ILE A 128 -19.93 -4.63 18.36
CA ILE A 128 -18.95 -4.04 17.44
C ILE A 128 -18.25 -2.90 18.18
N VAL A 129 -16.93 -2.99 18.31
CA VAL A 129 -16.13 -2.03 19.07
C VAL A 129 -15.39 -1.09 18.13
N LEU A 130 -15.54 0.21 18.35
CA LEU A 130 -14.79 1.27 17.69
C LEU A 130 -13.69 1.80 18.61
N LEU A 131 -12.52 2.12 18.06
CA LEU A 131 -11.50 2.89 18.79
C LEU A 131 -11.68 4.39 18.50
N GLY A 132 -12.11 5.15 19.50
CA GLY A 132 -12.42 6.57 19.37
C GLY A 132 -11.24 7.45 19.78
N ILE A 133 -10.90 8.46 18.96
CA ILE A 133 -9.84 9.43 19.27
C ILE A 133 -10.45 10.70 19.83
N VAL A 134 -9.82 11.30 20.85
CA VAL A 134 -10.26 12.57 21.39
C VAL A 134 -10.03 13.68 20.35
N PRO A 135 -11.09 14.39 19.89
CA PRO A 135 -10.93 15.45 18.91
C PRO A 135 -10.12 16.62 19.48
N THR A 136 -9.14 17.09 18.71
CA THR A 136 -8.34 18.29 19.06
C THR A 136 -8.67 19.50 18.21
N LYS A 137 -9.44 19.31 17.14
CA LYS A 137 -9.91 20.35 16.22
C LYS A 137 -11.23 19.94 15.55
N ALA A 138 -11.90 20.87 14.91
CA ALA A 138 -13.09 20.60 14.10
C ALA A 138 -12.68 20.10 12.71
N GLU A 139 -12.37 18.80 12.61
CA GLU A 139 -11.97 18.15 11.36
C GLU A 139 -13.19 17.63 10.60
N THR A 140 -13.35 17.98 9.32
CA THR A 140 -14.49 17.53 8.49
C THR A 140 -14.18 16.25 7.73
N GLY A 141 -12.91 15.85 7.67
CA GLY A 141 -12.46 14.64 6.99
C GLY A 141 -12.71 13.34 7.74
N TYR A 142 -13.10 13.40 9.02
CA TYR A 142 -13.27 12.23 9.90
C TYR A 142 -14.74 11.97 10.23
N GLY A 143 -15.05 10.71 10.54
CA GLY A 143 -16.30 10.35 11.21
C GLY A 143 -16.29 10.74 12.68
N TYR A 144 -17.46 11.03 13.25
CA TYR A 144 -17.66 11.38 14.65
C TYR A 144 -18.59 10.37 15.31
N ILE A 145 -18.25 9.98 16.54
CA ILE A 145 -18.94 8.99 17.35
C ILE A 145 -19.48 9.71 18.58
N GLU A 146 -20.80 9.81 18.73
CA GLU A 146 -21.42 10.41 19.92
C GLU A 146 -21.62 9.36 21.01
N THR A 147 -21.35 9.76 22.25
CA THR A 147 -21.69 8.99 23.46
C THR A 147 -22.48 9.85 24.45
N ASP A 148 -23.00 9.19 25.49
CA ASP A 148 -23.46 9.92 26.68
C ASP A 148 -22.30 10.73 27.31
N PRO A 149 -22.61 11.84 28.00
CA PRO A 149 -21.62 12.55 28.80
C PRO A 149 -20.96 11.62 29.84
N GLY A 150 -19.65 11.78 30.03
CA GLY A 150 -18.90 11.01 31.04
C GLY A 150 -18.20 9.75 30.50
N ALA A 151 -18.20 9.53 29.18
CA ALA A 151 -17.35 8.51 28.54
C ALA A 151 -15.90 8.65 29.02
N THR A 152 -15.39 7.59 29.63
CA THR A 152 -14.06 7.58 30.24
C THR A 152 -13.08 6.89 29.31
N ARG A 153 -11.85 7.42 29.24
CA ARG A 153 -10.77 6.81 28.45
C ARG A 153 -10.58 5.35 28.86
N MET A 154 -10.32 4.49 27.89
CA MET A 154 -10.09 3.06 28.05
C MET A 154 -11.31 2.26 28.54
N GLN A 155 -12.50 2.85 28.59
CA GLN A 155 -13.73 2.16 28.96
C GLN A 155 -14.70 2.12 27.78
N ALA A 156 -15.27 0.94 27.55
CA ALA A 156 -16.29 0.77 26.53
C ALA A 156 -17.56 1.55 26.91
N THR A 157 -18.01 2.39 25.99
CA THR A 157 -19.20 3.23 26.15
C THR A 157 -20.15 2.99 24.99
N PRO A 158 -21.46 2.79 25.22
CA PRO A 158 -22.44 2.70 24.14
C PRO A 158 -22.41 3.91 23.20
N VAL A 159 -22.51 3.66 21.89
CA VAL A 159 -22.58 4.72 20.89
C VAL A 159 -24.03 5.14 20.68
N ILE A 160 -24.31 6.44 20.78
CA ILE A 160 -25.63 7.01 20.50
C ILE A 160 -25.84 7.15 19.00
N GLN A 161 -24.88 7.79 18.32
CA GLN A 161 -24.90 7.98 16.89
C GLN A 161 -23.49 8.00 16.31
N PHE A 162 -23.41 7.65 15.03
CA PHE A 162 -22.21 7.77 14.22
C PHE A 162 -22.55 8.71 13.06
N VAL A 163 -21.66 9.65 12.78
CA VAL A 163 -21.83 10.65 11.71
C VAL A 163 -20.56 10.71 10.87
N GLU A 164 -20.61 10.28 9.61
CA GLU A 164 -19.44 10.33 8.72
C GLU A 164 -19.26 11.73 8.11
N LYS A 165 -18.06 12.32 8.26
CA LYS A 165 -17.61 13.53 7.55
C LYS A 165 -18.61 14.71 7.62
N PRO A 166 -18.89 15.25 8.82
CA PRO A 166 -19.80 16.38 8.98
C PRO A 166 -19.25 17.65 8.32
N ASP A 167 -20.14 18.62 8.08
CA ASP A 167 -19.73 19.97 7.68
C ASP A 167 -18.97 20.70 8.81
N GLN A 168 -18.31 21.81 8.47
CA GLN A 168 -17.49 22.57 9.41
C GLN A 168 -18.26 23.07 10.63
N TYR A 169 -19.54 23.42 10.46
CA TYR A 169 -20.37 23.93 11.55
C TYR A 169 -20.70 22.83 12.55
N LEU A 170 -21.10 21.65 12.05
CA LEU A 170 -21.36 20.47 12.87
C LEU A 170 -20.09 19.97 13.55
N ALA A 171 -18.95 19.89 12.83
CA ALA A 171 -17.67 19.49 13.40
C ALA A 171 -17.26 20.38 14.59
N GLN A 172 -17.45 21.70 14.48
CA GLN A 172 -17.18 22.63 15.58
C GLN A 172 -18.11 22.38 16.77
N ARG A 173 -19.42 22.19 16.52
CA ARG A 173 -20.36 21.87 17.60
C ARG A 173 -20.05 20.55 18.30
N TYR A 174 -19.59 19.55 17.55
CA TYR A 174 -19.20 18.26 18.11
C TYR A 174 -18.00 18.41 19.03
N LEU A 175 -16.96 19.13 18.58
CA LEU A 175 -15.80 19.48 19.40
C LEU A 175 -16.20 20.21 20.68
N ASP A 176 -17.00 21.27 20.56
CA ASP A 176 -17.40 22.12 21.69
C ASP A 176 -18.24 21.35 22.72
N SER A 177 -18.99 20.33 22.30
CA SER A 177 -19.83 19.54 23.20
C SER A 177 -19.04 18.61 24.12
N GLY A 178 -17.82 18.20 23.72
CA GLY A 178 -17.02 17.20 24.45
C GLY A 178 -17.63 15.78 24.51
N ARG A 179 -18.69 15.51 23.75
CA ARG A 179 -19.39 14.20 23.73
C ARG A 179 -19.06 13.32 22.52
N PHE A 180 -18.21 13.82 21.64
CA PHE A 180 -17.86 13.13 20.41
C PHE A 180 -16.39 12.70 20.39
N PHE A 181 -16.15 11.57 19.76
CA PHE A 181 -14.83 11.05 19.42
C PHE A 181 -14.67 10.92 17.92
N TRP A 182 -13.47 11.10 17.38
CA TRP A 182 -13.20 10.77 15.99
C TRP A 182 -13.19 9.25 15.80
N ASN A 183 -13.79 8.81 14.69
CA ASN A 183 -13.65 7.46 14.19
C ASN A 183 -12.22 7.27 13.66
N SER A 184 -11.45 6.36 14.27
CA SER A 184 -10.11 6.02 13.82
C SER A 184 -10.07 5.07 12.61
N GLY A 185 -11.22 4.57 12.17
CA GLY A 185 -11.33 3.54 11.13
C GLY A 185 -10.87 2.15 11.59
N MET A 186 -10.62 1.97 12.89
CA MET A 186 -10.26 0.68 13.50
C MET A 186 -11.47 0.07 14.21
N PHE A 187 -11.71 -1.21 13.93
CA PHE A 187 -12.88 -1.93 14.42
C PHE A 187 -12.47 -3.26 15.03
N VAL A 188 -13.15 -3.69 16.09
CA VAL A 188 -12.97 -5.02 16.70
C VAL A 188 -14.32 -5.66 16.93
N PHE A 189 -14.53 -6.87 16.41
CA PHE A 189 -15.82 -7.56 16.46
C PHE A 189 -15.66 -9.06 16.27
N ARG A 190 -16.67 -9.83 16.66
CA ARG A 190 -16.81 -11.23 16.24
C ARG A 190 -17.18 -11.28 14.75
N ALA A 191 -16.55 -12.16 13.98
CA ALA A 191 -16.82 -12.34 12.56
C ALA A 191 -18.33 -12.56 12.30
N ARG A 192 -18.96 -13.44 13.10
CA ARG A 192 -20.40 -13.69 13.04
C ARG A 192 -21.23 -12.42 13.27
N THR A 193 -20.93 -11.61 14.29
CA THR A 193 -21.65 -10.34 14.55
C THR A 193 -21.61 -9.43 13.32
N MET A 194 -20.46 -9.32 12.66
CA MET A 194 -20.33 -8.47 11.48
C MET A 194 -21.13 -9.03 10.30
N VAL A 195 -21.07 -10.34 10.07
CA VAL A 195 -21.86 -10.99 9.00
C VAL A 195 -23.36 -10.82 9.26
N ASP A 196 -23.82 -11.00 10.49
CA ASP A 196 -25.23 -10.78 10.88
C ASP A 196 -25.65 -9.32 10.65
N ALA A 197 -24.77 -8.36 10.93
CA ALA A 197 -25.01 -6.94 10.63
C ALA A 197 -25.14 -6.68 9.13
N PHE A 198 -24.30 -7.32 8.29
CA PHE A 198 -24.44 -7.26 6.84
C PHE A 198 -25.72 -7.93 6.34
N GLU A 199 -26.11 -9.08 6.90
CA GLU A 199 -27.36 -9.75 6.54
C GLU A 199 -28.57 -8.86 6.81
N GLN A 200 -28.57 -8.14 7.93
CA GLN A 200 -29.64 -7.22 8.30
C GLN A 200 -29.66 -5.94 7.43
N LEU A 201 -28.50 -5.32 7.21
CA LEU A 201 -28.41 -3.96 6.67
C LEU A 201 -28.13 -3.93 5.18
N ARG A 202 -27.34 -4.88 4.67
CA ARG A 202 -26.81 -4.94 3.31
C ARG A 202 -26.77 -6.38 2.77
N PRO A 203 -27.93 -7.07 2.72
CA PRO A 203 -27.99 -8.44 2.20
C PRO A 203 -27.53 -8.53 0.74
N ASP A 204 -27.62 -7.44 -0.02
CA ASP A 204 -27.09 -7.32 -1.38
C ASP A 204 -25.57 -7.50 -1.45
N LEU A 205 -24.83 -6.95 -0.49
CA LEU A 205 -23.37 -7.15 -0.40
C LEU A 205 -23.04 -8.56 0.06
N LEU A 206 -23.78 -9.09 1.04
CA LEU A 206 -23.60 -10.45 1.55
C LEU A 206 -23.73 -11.48 0.43
N ASP A 207 -24.82 -11.41 -0.34
CA ASP A 207 -25.05 -12.32 -1.47
C ASP A 207 -23.95 -12.22 -2.53
N ALA A 208 -23.57 -11.00 -2.92
CA ALA A 208 -22.54 -10.78 -3.95
C ALA A 208 -21.17 -11.35 -3.53
N VAL A 209 -20.75 -11.13 -2.28
CA VAL A 209 -19.49 -11.68 -1.76
C VAL A 209 -19.57 -13.20 -1.62
N GLN A 210 -20.70 -13.77 -1.18
CA GLN A 210 -20.86 -15.23 -1.14
C GLN A 210 -20.85 -15.89 -2.53
N ARG A 211 -21.50 -15.28 -3.53
CA ARG A 211 -21.42 -15.74 -4.93
C ARG A 211 -19.99 -15.70 -5.45
N HIS A 212 -19.25 -14.64 -5.15
CA HIS A 212 -17.83 -14.55 -5.48
C HIS A 212 -17.01 -15.70 -4.85
N ARG A 213 -17.20 -15.95 -3.55
CA ARG A 213 -16.54 -17.06 -2.84
C ARG A 213 -16.87 -18.44 -3.41
N ARG A 214 -18.07 -18.62 -3.99
CA ARG A 214 -18.47 -19.84 -4.73
C ARG A 214 -17.87 -19.94 -6.14
N GLY A 215 -17.06 -18.97 -6.57
CA GLY A 215 -16.39 -18.95 -7.86
C GLY A 215 -17.17 -18.26 -8.98
N GLU A 216 -18.26 -17.54 -8.68
CA GLU A 216 -19.00 -16.80 -9.69
C GLU A 216 -18.22 -15.57 -10.17
N GLN A 217 -17.86 -15.56 -11.46
CA GLN A 217 -17.12 -14.45 -12.06
C GLN A 217 -17.95 -13.17 -12.10
N GLY A 218 -17.34 -12.04 -11.75
CA GLY A 218 -17.98 -10.73 -11.75
C GLY A 218 -18.94 -10.47 -10.57
N ALA A 219 -19.20 -11.46 -9.71
CA ALA A 219 -20.10 -11.27 -8.56
C ALA A 219 -19.58 -10.18 -7.61
N PHE A 220 -18.29 -10.17 -7.30
CA PHE A 220 -17.67 -9.13 -6.46
C PHE A 220 -17.70 -7.75 -7.12
N ALA A 221 -17.58 -7.68 -8.44
CA ALA A 221 -17.67 -6.45 -9.21
C ALA A 221 -19.07 -5.82 -9.16
N ALA A 222 -20.10 -6.62 -8.86
CA ALA A 222 -21.45 -6.12 -8.66
C ALA A 222 -21.65 -5.49 -7.27
N CYS A 223 -20.71 -5.66 -6.33
CA CYS A 223 -20.76 -4.98 -5.04
C CYS A 223 -20.75 -3.46 -5.23
N ALA A 224 -21.63 -2.78 -4.49
CA ALA A 224 -21.55 -1.34 -4.36
C ALA A 224 -20.20 -0.94 -3.74
N SER A 225 -19.55 0.08 -4.29
CA SER A 225 -18.34 0.64 -3.70
C SER A 225 -18.71 1.55 -2.53
N ILE A 226 -18.60 1.03 -1.30
CA ILE A 226 -19.08 1.69 -0.08
C ILE A 226 -18.20 1.37 1.13
N SER A 227 -17.97 2.35 2.01
CA SER A 227 -17.22 2.11 3.24
C SER A 227 -18.09 1.40 4.28
N ILE A 228 -17.44 0.70 5.21
CA ILE A 228 -18.09 0.05 6.35
C ILE A 228 -18.83 1.05 7.25
N ASP A 229 -18.34 2.29 7.29
CA ASP A 229 -18.93 3.37 8.08
C ASP A 229 -20.38 3.63 7.64
N TYR A 230 -20.59 3.80 6.34
CA TYR A 230 -21.92 3.96 5.75
C TYR A 230 -22.71 2.66 5.68
N ALA A 231 -22.07 1.54 5.36
CA ALA A 231 -22.78 0.28 5.16
C ALA A 231 -23.33 -0.31 6.47
N VAL A 232 -22.62 -0.11 7.59
CA VAL A 232 -22.92 -0.77 8.86
C VAL A 232 -22.87 0.22 10.05
N MET A 233 -21.81 1.00 10.22
CA MET A 233 -21.60 1.75 11.49
C MET A 233 -22.67 2.81 11.76
N GLU A 234 -23.18 3.48 10.73
CA GLU A 234 -24.27 4.47 10.87
C GLU A 234 -25.60 3.84 11.31
N HIS A 235 -25.85 2.57 10.98
CA HIS A 235 -27.17 1.96 11.11
C HIS A 235 -27.25 0.85 12.16
N PHE A 236 -26.13 0.20 12.50
CA PHE A 236 -26.11 -0.91 13.44
C PHE A 236 -26.16 -0.41 14.89
N SER A 237 -27.11 -0.90 15.68
CA SER A 237 -27.35 -0.41 17.04
C SER A 237 -26.37 -0.97 18.08
N ASN A 238 -25.94 -2.23 17.94
CA ASN A 238 -25.12 -2.90 18.96
C ASN A 238 -23.62 -2.60 18.79
N LYS A 239 -23.24 -1.35 19.08
CA LYS A 239 -21.86 -0.90 18.97
C LYS A 239 -21.43 -0.03 20.15
N VAL A 240 -20.17 -0.18 20.54
CA VAL A 240 -19.54 0.55 21.65
C VAL A 240 -18.26 1.22 21.16
N VAL A 241 -17.85 2.31 21.81
CA VAL A 241 -16.57 2.98 21.56
C VAL A 241 -15.68 2.88 22.78
N ILE A 242 -14.38 2.69 22.55
CA ILE A 242 -13.35 2.82 23.58
C ILE A 242 -12.55 4.08 23.25
N PRO A 243 -12.75 5.18 24.00
CA PRO A 243 -11.95 6.38 23.81
C PRO A 243 -10.49 6.15 24.22
N ALA A 244 -9.55 6.44 23.33
CA ALA A 244 -8.13 6.23 23.58
C ALA A 244 -7.28 7.36 23.01
N ASP A 245 -6.24 7.73 23.76
CA ASP A 245 -5.24 8.72 23.36
C ASP A 245 -4.05 7.98 22.73
N LEU A 246 -4.11 7.80 21.42
CA LEU A 246 -3.24 6.88 20.69
C LEU A 246 -2.03 7.59 20.03
N GLY A 247 -1.95 8.92 20.12
CA GLY A 247 -1.10 9.70 19.20
C GLY A 247 -1.41 9.34 17.74
N TRP A 248 -2.70 9.18 17.43
CA TRP A 248 -3.17 8.67 16.15
C TRP A 248 -3.16 9.76 15.07
N CYS A 249 -2.79 9.36 13.86
CA CYS A 249 -2.94 10.19 12.66
C CYS A 249 -3.23 9.33 11.43
N ASP A 250 -4.20 9.73 10.61
CA ASP A 250 -4.55 9.07 9.35
C ASP A 250 -3.54 9.33 8.22
N VAL A 251 -2.58 10.25 8.43
CA VAL A 251 -1.57 10.65 7.45
C VAL A 251 -2.22 11.05 6.11
N GLY A 252 -3.32 11.80 6.18
CA GLY A 252 -4.13 12.17 5.01
C GLY A 252 -3.58 13.31 4.16
N SER A 253 -2.63 14.10 4.66
CA SER A 253 -2.12 15.30 3.97
C SER A 253 -0.66 15.62 4.31
N TRP A 254 -0.04 16.46 3.47
CA TRP A 254 1.29 17.01 3.75
C TRP A 254 1.33 17.92 4.98
N ASN A 255 0.20 18.54 5.33
CA ASN A 255 0.09 19.31 6.57
C ASN A 255 0.16 18.40 7.79
N ALA A 256 -0.56 17.27 7.77
CA ALA A 256 -0.49 16.28 8.84
C ALA A 256 0.95 15.78 9.08
N LEU A 257 1.73 15.62 8.00
CA LEU A 257 3.14 15.26 8.14
C LEU A 257 4.03 16.36 8.67
N HIS A 258 3.73 17.62 8.33
CA HIS A 258 4.44 18.73 8.93
C HIS A 258 4.13 18.82 10.43
N ASP A 259 2.87 18.66 10.83
CA ASP A 259 2.47 18.71 12.24
C ASP A 259 3.13 17.61 13.09
N LEU A 260 3.43 16.46 12.47
CA LEU A 260 4.16 15.34 13.08
C LEU A 260 5.69 15.48 13.00
N ALA A 261 6.21 16.35 12.16
CA ALA A 261 7.64 16.49 11.95
C ALA A 261 8.30 17.33 13.05
N GLN A 262 9.55 17.03 13.36
CA GLN A 262 10.37 17.88 14.21
C GLN A 262 10.73 19.16 13.43
N ALA A 263 10.07 20.26 13.78
CA ALA A 263 10.32 21.56 13.17
C ALA A 263 11.37 22.38 13.94
N ASP A 264 12.05 23.28 13.22
CA ASP A 264 12.94 24.28 13.83
C ASP A 264 12.16 25.41 14.53
N LYS A 265 12.89 26.39 15.09
CA LYS A 265 12.30 27.56 15.77
C LYS A 265 11.44 28.47 14.87
N HIS A 266 11.53 28.32 13.55
CA HIS A 266 10.76 29.04 12.55
C HIS A 266 9.62 28.18 11.98
N GLY A 267 9.38 27.00 12.55
CA GLY A 267 8.37 26.06 12.10
C GLY A 267 8.73 25.38 10.79
N ASN A 268 10.01 25.23 10.45
CA ASN A 268 10.41 24.49 9.26
C ASN A 268 10.78 23.04 9.58
N ALA A 269 10.23 22.10 8.83
CA ALA A 269 10.63 20.70 8.82
C ALA A 269 11.42 20.40 7.54
N ALA A 270 12.61 19.81 7.68
CA ALA A 270 13.51 19.52 6.57
C ALA A 270 14.05 18.09 6.64
N PHE A 271 14.00 17.36 5.53
CA PHE A 271 14.45 15.97 5.43
C PHE A 271 15.38 15.79 4.22
N GLY A 272 16.55 15.19 4.43
CA GLY A 272 17.54 14.94 3.39
C GLY A 272 18.46 16.13 3.13
N GLY A 273 19.01 16.22 1.91
CA GLY A 273 19.94 17.27 1.49
C GLY A 273 19.28 18.65 1.31
N VAL A 274 18.68 19.20 2.36
CA VAL A 274 17.92 20.45 2.33
C VAL A 274 18.70 21.58 3.00
N THR A 275 18.74 22.74 2.34
CA THR A 275 19.19 24.00 2.92
C THR A 275 18.04 25.00 2.91
N LEU A 276 17.73 25.57 4.07
CA LEU A 276 16.70 26.60 4.23
C LEU A 276 17.36 27.94 4.55
N LYS A 277 16.93 29.01 3.87
CA LYS A 277 17.38 30.36 4.15
C LYS A 277 16.19 31.32 4.10
N ASP A 278 15.97 32.09 5.16
CA ASP A 278 14.85 33.04 5.24
C ASP A 278 13.46 32.39 5.00
N CYS A 279 13.29 31.15 5.47
CA CYS A 279 12.04 30.38 5.36
C CYS A 279 11.29 30.29 6.69
N ALA A 280 9.96 30.14 6.64
CA ALA A 280 9.14 29.90 7.83
C ALA A 280 7.93 29.02 7.52
N ASN A 281 7.53 28.16 8.46
CA ASN A 281 6.39 27.25 8.31
C ASN A 281 6.45 26.39 7.02
N THR A 282 7.62 25.84 6.68
CA THR A 282 7.82 25.01 5.47
C THR A 282 8.03 23.52 5.79
N TYR A 283 7.51 22.63 4.95
CA TYR A 283 7.84 21.21 4.94
C TYR A 283 8.64 20.91 3.67
N VAL A 284 9.89 20.49 3.81
CA VAL A 284 10.79 20.25 2.69
C VAL A 284 11.41 18.86 2.78
N ARG A 285 11.22 18.05 1.75
CA ARG A 285 11.80 16.72 1.63
C ARG A 285 12.57 16.60 0.33
N ALA A 286 13.87 16.34 0.45
CA ALA A 286 14.75 16.02 -0.67
C ALA A 286 14.87 14.50 -0.82
N HIS A 287 14.88 14.00 -2.06
CA HIS A 287 15.14 12.59 -2.35
C HIS A 287 16.63 12.39 -2.68
N ASP A 288 17.04 12.60 -3.94
CA ASP A 288 18.41 12.32 -4.39
C ASP A 288 19.26 13.57 -4.64
N LYS A 289 18.62 14.74 -4.78
CA LYS A 289 19.33 15.98 -5.12
C LYS A 289 19.30 16.99 -3.97
N PRO A 290 20.33 17.84 -3.86
CA PRO A 290 20.28 18.98 -2.95
C PRO A 290 19.12 19.91 -3.27
N VAL A 291 18.41 20.37 -2.24
CA VAL A 291 17.30 21.33 -2.35
C VAL A 291 17.61 22.57 -1.52
N LEU A 292 17.71 23.72 -2.19
CA LEU A 292 17.79 25.03 -1.54
C LEU A 292 16.44 25.73 -1.62
N VAL A 293 15.85 26.06 -0.48
CA VAL A 293 14.64 26.88 -0.39
C VAL A 293 14.99 28.20 0.26
N MET A 294 14.68 29.31 -0.41
CA MET A 294 15.04 30.64 0.06
C MET A 294 13.85 31.61 0.00
N GLY A 295 13.55 32.29 1.11
CA GLY A 295 12.53 33.34 1.16
C GLY A 295 11.09 32.85 1.03
N ILE A 296 10.83 31.56 1.27
CA ILE A 296 9.49 30.95 1.10
C ILE A 296 8.86 30.69 2.46
N GLN A 297 7.57 31.00 2.57
CA GLN A 297 6.75 30.72 3.75
C GLN A 297 5.53 29.87 3.39
N ASP A 298 5.02 29.10 4.36
CA ASP A 298 3.80 28.29 4.25
C ASP A 298 3.79 27.32 3.06
N ALA A 299 4.91 26.65 2.80
CA ALA A 299 5.10 25.81 1.61
C ALA A 299 5.41 24.35 1.93
N VAL A 300 5.01 23.48 1.02
CA VAL A 300 5.37 22.07 0.95
C VAL A 300 6.20 21.89 -0.31
N VAL A 301 7.42 21.39 -0.15
CA VAL A 301 8.35 21.06 -1.23
C VAL A 301 8.75 19.60 -1.07
N VAL A 302 8.35 18.74 -1.99
CA VAL A 302 8.63 17.30 -1.92
C VAL A 302 9.23 16.84 -3.23
N ASP A 303 10.50 16.50 -3.17
CA ASP A 303 11.21 15.76 -4.22
C ASP A 303 11.05 14.26 -3.97
N ALA A 304 10.71 13.51 -5.01
CA ALA A 304 10.63 12.05 -5.01
C ALA A 304 11.00 11.51 -6.40
N ALA A 305 11.26 10.21 -6.50
CA ALA A 305 11.62 9.55 -7.76
C ALA A 305 10.62 9.84 -8.91
N ASP A 306 9.34 9.92 -8.58
CA ASP A 306 8.25 10.09 -9.55
C ASP A 306 7.87 11.56 -9.80
N GLY A 307 8.47 12.53 -9.09
CA GLY A 307 8.21 13.94 -9.36
C GLY A 307 8.63 14.91 -8.26
N LEU A 308 8.42 16.20 -8.56
CA LEU A 308 8.61 17.31 -7.64
C LEU A 308 7.26 17.99 -7.39
N LEU A 309 6.87 18.10 -6.14
CA LEU A 309 5.75 18.91 -5.70
C LEU A 309 6.25 20.19 -5.03
N VAL A 310 5.69 21.31 -5.46
CA VAL A 310 5.80 22.60 -4.77
C VAL A 310 4.40 23.17 -4.63
N MET A 311 3.93 23.34 -3.40
CA MET A 311 2.60 23.88 -3.13
C MET A 311 2.59 24.74 -1.88
N ARG A 312 1.60 25.63 -1.76
CA ARG A 312 1.28 26.29 -0.49
C ARG A 312 0.52 25.31 0.40
N LYS A 313 0.82 25.30 1.71
CA LYS A 313 0.17 24.43 2.72
C LYS A 313 -1.37 24.48 2.69
N THR A 314 -1.95 25.64 2.36
CA THR A 314 -3.41 25.86 2.35
C THR A 314 -4.12 25.35 1.10
N ARG A 315 -3.39 24.85 0.09
CA ARG A 315 -4.00 24.40 -1.18
C ARG A 315 -4.34 22.91 -1.14
N ASP A 316 -5.43 22.56 -1.81
CA ASP A 316 -5.76 21.16 -2.06
C ASP A 316 -4.91 20.61 -3.22
N LEU A 317 -4.19 19.52 -2.93
CA LEU A 317 -3.37 18.81 -3.90
C LEU A 317 -4.22 18.19 -5.03
N LYS A 318 -5.45 17.75 -4.75
CA LYS A 318 -6.29 17.01 -5.73
C LYS A 318 -6.56 17.82 -6.99
N ALA A 319 -6.85 19.11 -6.84
CA ALA A 319 -7.09 20.01 -7.97
C ALA A 319 -5.85 20.13 -8.88
N GLY A 320 -4.66 20.22 -8.29
CA GLY A 320 -3.39 20.27 -9.02
C GLY A 320 -3.10 18.97 -9.79
N LEU A 321 -3.32 17.82 -9.16
CA LEU A 321 -3.14 16.51 -9.81
C LEU A 321 -4.12 16.30 -10.97
N ALA A 322 -5.38 16.71 -10.83
CA ALA A 322 -6.36 16.65 -11.91
C ALA A 322 -6.00 17.54 -13.10
N GLN A 323 -5.34 18.68 -12.86
CA GLN A 323 -4.80 19.52 -13.93
C GLN A 323 -3.57 18.89 -14.59
N MET A 324 -2.65 18.33 -13.80
CA MET A 324 -1.47 17.64 -14.31
C MET A 324 -1.86 16.47 -15.22
N ALA A 325 -2.81 15.64 -14.81
CA ALA A 325 -3.31 14.52 -15.59
C ALA A 325 -3.93 14.96 -16.93
N ARG A 326 -4.66 16.09 -16.95
CA ARG A 326 -5.22 16.67 -18.19
C ARG A 326 -4.13 17.17 -19.15
N ASN A 327 -3.10 17.83 -18.62
CA ASN A 327 -2.01 18.37 -19.42
C ASN A 327 -1.08 17.30 -19.98
N GLN A 328 -1.03 16.13 -19.34
CA GLN A 328 -0.29 14.95 -19.81
C GLN A 328 -1.09 14.09 -20.80
N GLN A 329 -2.38 14.40 -21.03
CA GLN A 329 -3.07 13.80 -22.17
C GLN A 329 -2.46 14.37 -23.47
N PRO A 330 -2.09 13.53 -24.44
CA PRO A 330 -1.53 14.01 -25.68
C PRO A 330 -2.53 14.96 -26.34
N VAL A 331 -2.04 16.15 -26.73
CA VAL A 331 -2.72 16.97 -27.74
C VAL A 331 -2.97 16.05 -28.92
N LEU A 332 -4.23 15.88 -29.30
CA LEU A 332 -4.69 15.05 -30.41
C LEU A 332 -4.02 15.54 -31.70
N ASP A 333 -2.84 15.03 -32.01
CA ASP A 333 -2.34 15.00 -33.37
C ASP A 333 -2.92 13.75 -34.04
N GLN A 334 -3.49 13.93 -35.22
CA GLN A 334 -4.37 12.99 -35.91
C GLN A 334 -3.60 11.80 -36.51
N SER A 335 -3.00 10.96 -35.67
CA SER A 335 -2.45 9.67 -36.06
C SER A 335 -3.07 8.55 -35.23
N PRO A 336 -3.43 7.42 -35.84
CA PRO A 336 -4.21 6.38 -35.18
C PRO A 336 -3.46 5.81 -33.98
N SER A 337 -4.21 5.72 -32.90
CA SER A 337 -3.82 5.41 -31.54
C SER A 337 -3.12 4.06 -31.37
N THR A 338 -1.98 4.09 -30.68
CA THR A 338 -1.66 3.12 -29.62
C THR A 338 -1.16 3.93 -28.43
N LYS A 339 -1.93 3.97 -27.35
CA LYS A 339 -1.42 4.47 -26.07
C LYS A 339 -0.25 3.56 -25.67
N PRO A 340 0.97 4.05 -25.39
CA PRO A 340 1.93 3.26 -24.66
C PRO A 340 1.47 3.22 -23.20
N ASP A 341 1.31 2.03 -22.62
CA ASP A 341 1.29 1.88 -21.17
C ASP A 341 2.59 2.49 -20.63
N GLU A 342 2.50 3.63 -19.94
CA GLU A 342 3.66 4.22 -19.26
C GLU A 342 4.04 3.34 -18.07
N GLU A 343 5.09 2.53 -18.23
CA GLU A 343 5.68 1.76 -17.14
C GLU A 343 6.14 2.71 -16.01
N PRO A 344 5.92 2.36 -14.73
CA PRO A 344 6.36 3.19 -13.60
C PRO A 344 7.88 3.34 -13.57
N ARG A 345 8.38 4.48 -13.04
CA ARG A 345 9.84 4.69 -12.89
C ARG A 345 10.49 3.72 -11.93
N ARG A 346 9.74 3.13 -11.00
CA ARG A 346 10.19 2.06 -10.11
C ARG A 346 9.05 1.09 -9.82
N GLU A 347 9.38 -0.21 -9.76
CA GLU A 347 8.42 -1.27 -9.46
C GLU A 347 9.08 -2.39 -8.65
N GLU A 348 8.37 -2.89 -7.63
CA GLU A 348 8.78 -4.07 -6.86
C GLU A 348 8.14 -5.32 -7.49
N ARG A 349 8.91 -6.41 -7.57
CA ARG A 349 8.52 -7.69 -8.17
C ARG A 349 8.86 -8.83 -7.20
N PRO A 350 8.29 -10.04 -7.38
CA PRO A 350 8.59 -11.18 -6.51
C PRO A 350 10.08 -11.57 -6.41
N TRP A 351 10.89 -11.21 -7.42
CA TRP A 351 12.32 -11.51 -7.47
C TRP A 351 13.22 -10.35 -7.00
N GLY A 352 12.66 -9.21 -6.61
CA GLY A 352 13.40 -7.99 -6.28
C GLY A 352 12.71 -6.74 -6.84
N ARG A 353 13.44 -5.87 -7.54
CA ARG A 353 12.87 -4.63 -8.11
C ARG A 353 13.59 -4.15 -9.36
N PHE A 354 12.96 -3.22 -10.08
CA PHE A 354 13.66 -2.43 -11.08
C PHE A 354 13.28 -0.94 -11.01
N SER A 355 14.16 -0.09 -11.54
CA SER A 355 13.91 1.32 -11.76
C SER A 355 14.28 1.74 -13.19
N VAL A 356 13.42 2.47 -13.87
CA VAL A 356 13.69 3.08 -15.17
C VAL A 356 14.54 4.33 -14.95
N MET A 357 15.79 4.29 -15.42
CA MET A 357 16.74 5.40 -15.28
C MET A 357 16.58 6.43 -16.40
N SER A 358 16.26 5.98 -17.61
CA SER A 358 16.11 6.84 -18.80
C SER A 358 15.24 6.15 -19.83
N GLN A 359 14.48 6.94 -20.59
CA GLN A 359 13.66 6.45 -21.69
C GLN A 359 13.67 7.46 -22.84
N THR A 360 13.86 6.97 -24.05
CA THR A 360 13.72 7.69 -25.32
C THR A 360 12.77 6.89 -26.23
N PRO A 361 12.35 7.40 -27.40
CA PRO A 361 11.47 6.65 -28.30
C PRO A 361 12.02 5.26 -28.71
N ASN A 362 13.35 5.10 -28.77
CA ASN A 362 14.00 3.89 -29.29
C ASN A 362 14.87 3.16 -28.26
N SER A 363 14.93 3.63 -27.02
CA SER A 363 15.72 2.99 -25.97
C SER A 363 15.14 3.18 -24.58
N LYS A 364 15.38 2.22 -23.70
CA LYS A 364 15.00 2.29 -22.28
C LYS A 364 16.12 1.71 -21.43
N THR A 365 16.55 2.42 -20.39
CA THR A 365 17.56 1.95 -19.45
C THR A 365 16.90 1.65 -18.11
N LYS A 366 17.11 0.44 -17.59
CA LYS A 366 16.62 -0.01 -16.29
C LYS A 366 17.80 -0.39 -15.39
N ARG A 367 17.69 -0.09 -14.10
CA ARG A 367 18.47 -0.70 -13.02
C ARG A 367 17.63 -1.81 -12.41
N LEU A 368 18.10 -3.04 -12.45
CA LEU A 368 17.47 -4.20 -11.83
C LEU A 368 18.25 -4.54 -10.56
N GLU A 369 17.53 -4.82 -9.49
CA GLU A 369 18.05 -5.31 -8.21
C GLU A 369 17.35 -6.64 -7.93
N VAL A 370 18.07 -7.75 -8.09
CA VAL A 370 17.54 -9.11 -7.92
C VAL A 370 17.95 -9.61 -6.54
N ASP A 371 16.99 -9.97 -5.71
CA ASP A 371 17.23 -10.41 -4.34
C ASP A 371 18.01 -11.75 -4.31
N PRO A 372 18.78 -12.03 -3.24
CA PRO A 372 19.50 -13.29 -3.08
C PRO A 372 18.61 -14.52 -3.30
N GLY A 373 19.09 -15.48 -4.10
CA GLY A 373 18.38 -16.72 -4.41
C GLY A 373 17.17 -16.56 -5.36
N GLN A 374 16.82 -15.33 -5.77
CA GLN A 374 15.70 -15.09 -6.67
C GLN A 374 16.11 -15.13 -8.15
N ARG A 375 15.11 -15.29 -9.03
CA ARG A 375 15.30 -15.31 -10.48
C ARG A 375 14.11 -14.73 -11.21
N THR A 376 14.33 -14.12 -12.37
CA THR A 376 13.24 -13.64 -13.21
C THR A 376 12.52 -14.82 -13.89
N SER A 377 11.33 -14.59 -14.44
CA SER A 377 10.68 -15.57 -15.31
C SER A 377 11.57 -15.86 -16.53
N LEU A 378 11.47 -17.07 -17.10
CA LEU A 378 12.12 -17.38 -18.37
C LEU A 378 11.28 -16.73 -19.47
N GLN A 379 11.88 -15.80 -20.20
CA GLN A 379 11.14 -14.94 -21.12
C GLN A 379 11.88 -14.74 -22.44
N MET A 380 11.21 -14.11 -23.40
CA MET A 380 11.71 -13.75 -24.72
C MET A 380 11.00 -12.49 -25.19
N HIS A 381 11.65 -11.71 -26.05
CA HIS A 381 11.07 -10.53 -26.68
C HIS A 381 11.15 -10.62 -28.20
N HIS A 382 10.13 -10.18 -28.92
CA HIS A 382 10.10 -10.22 -30.38
C HIS A 382 10.73 -8.97 -31.02
N HIS A 383 10.56 -7.80 -30.38
CA HIS A 383 10.83 -6.51 -31.00
C HIS A 383 11.98 -5.72 -30.38
N ARG A 384 12.52 -6.18 -29.25
CA ARG A 384 13.66 -5.53 -28.57
C ARG A 384 14.85 -6.45 -28.37
N GLU A 385 16.01 -5.83 -28.36
CA GLU A 385 17.27 -6.41 -27.88
C GLU A 385 17.63 -5.78 -26.56
N GLU A 386 18.40 -6.49 -25.75
CA GLU A 386 18.81 -6.01 -24.44
C GLU A 386 20.32 -6.17 -24.28
N GLN A 387 20.95 -5.17 -23.66
CA GLN A 387 22.32 -5.23 -23.21
C GLN A 387 22.31 -5.15 -21.69
N TRP A 388 22.84 -6.16 -21.02
CA TRP A 388 22.94 -6.21 -19.57
C TRP A 388 24.39 -6.04 -19.13
N VAL A 389 24.62 -5.22 -18.12
CA VAL A 389 25.92 -5.03 -17.47
C VAL A 389 25.77 -5.33 -15.99
N ILE A 390 26.60 -6.24 -15.46
CA ILE A 390 26.60 -6.56 -14.03
C ILE A 390 27.37 -5.45 -13.29
N VAL A 391 26.72 -4.79 -12.34
CA VAL A 391 27.33 -3.71 -11.55
C VAL A 391 27.79 -4.22 -10.20
N GLU A 392 26.98 -5.04 -9.53
CA GLU A 392 27.26 -5.60 -8.21
C GLU A 392 26.74 -7.05 -8.13
N GLY A 393 27.32 -7.88 -7.28
CA GLY A 393 26.92 -9.29 -7.12
C GLY A 393 27.40 -10.20 -8.24
N ARG A 394 26.84 -11.41 -8.31
CA ARG A 394 27.12 -12.40 -9.37
C ARG A 394 25.82 -12.82 -10.01
N ALA A 395 25.79 -12.85 -11.34
CA ALA A 395 24.62 -13.27 -12.09
C ALA A 395 24.84 -14.64 -12.71
N ARG A 396 23.81 -15.48 -12.68
CA ARG A 396 23.69 -16.63 -13.58
C ARG A 396 22.64 -16.29 -14.62
N ILE A 397 23.06 -16.15 -15.88
CA ILE A 397 22.21 -15.78 -16.99
C ILE A 397 21.95 -16.99 -17.86
N VAL A 398 20.67 -17.35 -18.05
CA VAL A 398 20.28 -18.27 -19.12
C VAL A 398 20.14 -17.44 -20.40
N LYS A 399 20.78 -17.87 -21.48
CA LYS A 399 20.69 -17.25 -22.81
C LYS A 399 20.61 -18.36 -23.86
N GLY A 400 19.42 -18.58 -24.42
CA GLY A 400 19.14 -19.71 -25.30
C GLY A 400 19.38 -21.04 -24.58
N SER A 401 20.37 -21.80 -25.05
CA SER A 401 20.84 -23.04 -24.43
C SER A 401 21.99 -22.84 -23.43
N ASP A 402 22.56 -21.64 -23.38
CA ASP A 402 23.78 -21.38 -22.63
C ASP A 402 23.46 -20.86 -21.23
N ILE A 403 24.31 -21.23 -20.27
CA ILE A 403 24.29 -20.70 -18.90
C ILE A 403 25.59 -19.94 -18.68
N LEU A 404 25.49 -18.63 -18.50
CA LEU A 404 26.63 -17.72 -18.31
C LEU A 404 26.69 -17.31 -16.84
N ASN A 405 27.85 -17.46 -16.20
CA ASN A 405 28.08 -16.93 -14.86
C ASN A 405 28.90 -15.63 -15.01
N LEU A 406 28.29 -14.50 -14.67
CA LEU A 406 28.84 -13.16 -14.87
C LEU A 406 29.14 -12.49 -13.53
N LYS A 407 30.24 -11.73 -13.49
CA LYS A 407 30.70 -10.94 -12.33
C LYS A 407 30.63 -9.44 -12.63
N PRO A 408 30.84 -8.54 -11.64
CA PRO A 408 30.80 -7.11 -11.88
C PRO A 408 31.77 -6.67 -12.99
N GLY A 409 31.28 -5.84 -13.90
CA GLY A 409 31.98 -5.39 -15.11
C GLY A 409 31.74 -6.25 -16.35
N ASP A 410 31.26 -7.49 -16.20
CA ASP A 410 30.88 -8.32 -17.34
C ASP A 410 29.56 -7.81 -17.96
N SER A 411 29.35 -8.14 -19.24
CA SER A 411 28.12 -7.79 -19.93
C SER A 411 27.66 -8.89 -20.89
N VAL A 412 26.36 -8.90 -21.18
CA VAL A 412 25.75 -9.84 -22.12
C VAL A 412 24.72 -9.13 -22.97
N ARG A 413 24.71 -9.46 -24.26
CA ARG A 413 23.65 -9.05 -25.20
C ARG A 413 22.64 -10.18 -25.36
N ILE A 414 21.36 -9.85 -25.25
CA ILE A 414 20.22 -10.70 -25.52
C ILE A 414 19.61 -10.26 -26.84
N ASN A 415 19.62 -11.16 -27.83
CA ASN A 415 19.09 -10.86 -29.16
C ASN A 415 17.56 -11.04 -29.20
N ARG A 416 16.91 -10.48 -30.22
CA ARG A 416 15.48 -10.71 -30.47
C ARG A 416 15.19 -12.19 -30.64
N GLY A 417 14.10 -12.66 -30.06
CA GLY A 417 13.68 -14.07 -30.11
C GLY A 417 14.51 -15.00 -29.22
N GLU A 418 15.50 -14.49 -28.48
CA GLU A 418 16.34 -15.29 -27.62
C GLU A 418 15.70 -15.46 -26.23
N ARG A 419 15.52 -16.72 -25.80
CA ARG A 419 15.03 -17.02 -24.47
C ARG A 419 16.09 -16.68 -23.43
N HIS A 420 15.70 -15.97 -22.38
CA HIS A 420 16.64 -15.54 -21.37
C HIS A 420 16.03 -15.44 -19.97
N ARG A 421 16.90 -15.52 -18.95
CA ARG A 421 16.54 -15.42 -17.53
C ARG A 421 17.74 -14.88 -16.74
N ILE A 422 17.46 -14.05 -15.73
CA ILE A 422 18.43 -13.63 -14.72
C ILE A 422 18.19 -14.44 -13.46
N GLU A 423 19.26 -14.96 -12.85
CA GLU A 423 19.26 -15.60 -11.54
C GLU A 423 20.36 -14.97 -10.68
N ASN A 424 20.05 -14.68 -9.42
CA ASN A 424 21.02 -14.30 -8.40
C ASN A 424 21.36 -15.50 -7.52
N PRO A 425 22.42 -16.27 -7.83
CA PRO A 425 22.86 -17.38 -6.99
C PRO A 425 23.64 -16.93 -5.74
N GLY A 426 23.86 -15.61 -5.56
CA GLY A 426 24.63 -15.05 -4.46
C GLY A 426 23.82 -14.85 -3.18
N THR A 427 24.52 -14.38 -2.14
CA THR A 427 23.95 -14.01 -0.84
C THR A 427 23.66 -12.52 -0.71
N ASP A 428 24.20 -11.69 -1.62
CA ASP A 428 23.98 -10.25 -1.69
C ASP A 428 23.09 -9.90 -2.88
N VAL A 429 22.47 -8.72 -2.86
CA VAL A 429 21.64 -8.22 -3.97
C VAL A 429 22.47 -8.11 -5.25
N LEU A 430 21.96 -8.67 -6.34
CA LEU A 430 22.54 -8.57 -7.68
C LEU A 430 22.03 -7.31 -8.37
N VAL A 431 22.94 -6.45 -8.82
CA VAL A 431 22.59 -5.22 -9.53
C VAL A 431 22.99 -5.32 -11.00
N ILE A 432 22.03 -5.09 -11.90
CA ILE A 432 22.22 -5.10 -13.34
C ILE A 432 21.73 -3.79 -13.96
N ILE A 433 22.50 -3.22 -14.88
CA ILE A 433 21.99 -2.19 -15.79
C ILE A 433 21.58 -2.85 -17.09
N GLU A 434 20.31 -2.73 -17.41
CA GLU A 434 19.72 -3.20 -18.66
C GLU A 434 19.48 -2.01 -19.58
N VAL A 435 19.97 -2.11 -20.82
CA VAL A 435 19.68 -1.17 -21.90
C VAL A 435 18.90 -1.91 -22.97
N GLN A 436 17.62 -1.56 -23.09
CA GLN A 436 16.72 -2.08 -24.13
C GLN A 436 16.78 -1.18 -25.36
N MET A 437 16.85 -1.78 -26.55
CA MET A 437 16.87 -1.09 -27.84
C MET A 437 15.88 -1.74 -28.79
N GLY A 438 14.97 -0.96 -29.40
CA GLY A 438 13.94 -1.51 -30.28
C GLY A 438 12.82 -0.54 -30.60
N THR A 439 11.85 -1.01 -31.39
CA THR A 439 10.69 -0.23 -31.84
C THR A 439 9.46 -0.40 -30.94
N LEU A 440 9.47 -1.40 -30.04
CA LEU A 440 8.41 -1.65 -29.07
C LEU A 440 9.07 -2.04 -27.73
N LEU A 441 8.95 -1.16 -26.72
CA LEU A 441 9.65 -1.27 -25.43
C LEU A 441 8.66 -1.36 -24.24
N ILE A 442 7.56 -2.09 -24.44
CA ILE A 442 6.47 -2.27 -23.47
C ILE A 442 6.31 -3.75 -23.09
N GLU A 443 5.64 -4.02 -21.96
CA GLU A 443 5.51 -5.36 -21.38
C GLU A 443 4.78 -6.35 -22.30
N SER A 444 3.93 -5.89 -23.22
CA SER A 444 3.23 -6.75 -24.17
C SER A 444 4.15 -7.47 -25.18
N ASP A 445 5.42 -7.06 -25.30
CA ASP A 445 6.44 -7.77 -26.11
C ASP A 445 7.06 -8.96 -25.35
N VAL A 446 6.71 -9.18 -24.08
CA VAL A 446 7.31 -10.22 -23.23
C VAL A 446 6.51 -11.53 -23.32
N VAL A 447 7.11 -12.57 -23.90
CA VAL A 447 6.57 -13.94 -23.88
C VAL A 447 7.21 -14.71 -22.74
N ARG A 448 6.41 -15.24 -21.81
CA ARG A 448 6.88 -15.99 -20.63
C ARG A 448 6.66 -17.49 -20.81
N PHE A 449 7.71 -18.29 -20.62
CA PHE A 449 7.69 -19.75 -20.82
C PHE A 449 7.71 -20.56 -19.52
N LYS A 450 8.38 -20.05 -18.49
CA LYS A 450 8.40 -20.66 -17.15
C LYS A 450 8.39 -19.53 -16.13
N ASP A 451 7.31 -19.43 -15.38
CA ASP A 451 7.14 -18.44 -14.33
C ASP A 451 7.09 -19.15 -12.98
N ASP A 452 8.01 -18.80 -12.08
CA ASP A 452 8.02 -19.34 -10.72
C ASP A 452 6.97 -18.62 -9.83
N TYR A 453 6.23 -17.65 -10.40
CA TYR A 453 5.34 -16.73 -9.69
C TYR A 453 3.88 -16.75 -10.17
N GLY A 454 3.47 -17.82 -10.88
CA GLY A 454 2.06 -18.12 -11.13
C GLY A 454 1.30 -17.24 -12.13
N ARG A 455 1.98 -16.46 -12.99
CA ARG A 455 1.33 -15.55 -13.96
C ARG A 455 1.00 -16.19 -15.31
N VAL A 456 1.20 -17.50 -15.46
CA VAL A 456 0.88 -18.24 -16.70
C VAL A 456 0.26 -19.60 -16.33
N ALA A 457 -0.79 -20.02 -17.06
CA ALA A 457 -1.26 -21.39 -17.01
C ALA A 457 -0.14 -22.32 -17.52
N THR A 458 0.26 -23.28 -16.69
CA THR A 458 1.35 -24.22 -17.00
C THR A 458 0.90 -25.24 -18.05
N ASP A 459 1.45 -25.17 -19.26
CA ASP A 459 1.43 -26.30 -20.20
C ASP A 459 2.53 -27.30 -19.80
N GLU A 460 2.14 -28.52 -19.42
CA GLU A 460 3.01 -29.58 -18.88
C GLU A 460 4.08 -30.11 -19.87
N ALA A 461 4.15 -29.60 -21.10
CA ALA A 461 5.00 -30.16 -22.14
C ALA A 461 6.46 -29.63 -22.18
N VAL A 462 6.86 -28.66 -21.34
CA VAL A 462 8.19 -27.99 -21.45
C VAL A 462 9.06 -28.20 -20.20
N GLN A 463 9.02 -29.38 -19.58
CA GLN A 463 9.64 -29.60 -18.27
C GLN A 463 11.07 -30.19 -18.25
N ARG A 464 11.81 -30.29 -19.36
CA ARG A 464 13.18 -30.85 -19.30
C ARG A 464 14.22 -30.04 -20.07
N LEU A 465 15.08 -29.35 -19.32
CA LEU A 465 16.43 -28.95 -19.74
C LEU A 465 17.44 -30.00 -19.24
N PRO A 466 18.51 -30.30 -20.00
CA PRO A 466 19.53 -31.26 -19.58
C PRO A 466 20.37 -30.69 -18.42
N GLY A 467 20.37 -31.37 -17.26
CA GLY A 467 21.31 -31.10 -16.17
C GLY A 467 20.75 -30.98 -14.74
N GLU A 468 19.44 -31.08 -14.53
CA GLU A 468 18.88 -31.07 -13.16
C GLU A 468 19.10 -32.42 -12.44
N SER A 469 20.21 -32.53 -11.71
CA SER A 469 20.35 -33.47 -10.60
C SER A 469 20.36 -32.69 -9.30
N PHE A 470 19.25 -32.71 -8.58
CA PHE A 470 19.23 -32.33 -7.16
C PHE A 470 19.38 -33.62 -6.34
N SER A 471 20.46 -33.71 -5.56
CA SER A 471 20.55 -34.68 -4.49
C SER A 471 19.51 -34.33 -3.42
N ALA A 472 18.79 -35.35 -2.98
CA ALA A 472 17.75 -35.29 -1.95
C ALA A 472 18.22 -34.74 -0.60
#